data_AF-U2D4N5-F1
#
_entry.id   AF-U2D4N5-F1
#
_cell.length_a   1.000
_cell.length_b   1.000
_cell.length_c   1.000
_cell.angle_alpha   90.00
_cell.angle_beta   90.00
_cell.angle_gamma   90.00
#
_symmetry.space_group_name_H-M   'P 1'
#
loop_
_entity.id
_entity.type
_entity.pdbx_description
1 polymer ?
#
loop_
_entity_poly.entity_id
_entity_poly.type
_entity_poly.pdbx_seq_one_letter_code
_entity_poly.pdbx_strand_id
1 'polypeptide(L)'
;KARFVELFVGKKYEIVKAGSIIKEMRNGVSPSTSGGHFEKVLTLSAITQGKFDDKAWKEGFFTDCPSAEKRITEDDFYICRGNGNKSLVGMGVYALENRPDLVFPDTVIAAHIDTERMVLPYLWIMWQQPEVRKQLESGARTTNGTYKINQKVISEIKIICPPINEQEVFADFVKQ
;
A
#
# COMPACT_ATOMS: atom_id res chain seq x y z
N LYS A 1 -3.61 -2.95 16.97
CA LYS A 1 -2.87 -1.70 17.31
C LYS A 1 -2.27 -1.72 18.71
N ALA A 2 -3.03 -1.92 19.80
CA ALA A 2 -2.48 -1.93 21.17
C ALA A 2 -1.34 -2.95 21.37
N ARG A 3 -1.53 -4.19 20.87
CA ARG A 3 -0.52 -5.25 20.93
C ARG A 3 0.78 -4.92 20.17
N PHE A 4 0.68 -4.19 19.06
CA PHE A 4 1.87 -3.75 18.32
C PHE A 4 2.73 -2.80 19.16
N VAL A 5 2.09 -1.84 19.83
CA VAL A 5 2.78 -0.87 20.68
C VAL A 5 3.49 -1.58 21.82
N GLU A 6 2.81 -2.50 22.48
CA GLU A 6 3.39 -3.30 23.58
C GLU A 6 4.62 -4.09 23.16
N LEU A 7 4.57 -4.73 21.99
CA LEU A 7 5.63 -5.61 21.52
C LEU A 7 6.81 -4.87 20.90
N PHE A 8 6.56 -3.80 20.13
CA PHE A 8 7.59 -3.21 19.26
C PHE A 8 7.98 -1.77 19.59
N VAL A 9 7.06 -0.97 20.15
CA VAL A 9 7.34 0.45 20.40
C VAL A 9 8.17 0.62 21.67
N GLY A 10 9.22 1.44 21.61
CA GLY A 10 10.13 1.67 22.74
C GLY A 10 11.14 0.55 22.99
N LYS A 11 11.12 -0.51 22.17
CA LYS A 11 12.15 -1.56 22.15
C LYS A 11 13.32 -1.15 21.25
N LYS A 12 14.47 -1.80 21.43
CA LYS A 12 15.70 -1.56 20.65
C LYS A 12 15.71 -2.34 19.34
N TYR A 13 14.72 -2.12 18.47
CA TYR A 13 14.74 -2.63 17.10
C TYR A 13 15.38 -1.65 16.15
N GLU A 14 15.87 -2.14 15.02
CA GLU A 14 16.39 -1.31 13.94
C GLU A 14 15.27 -0.45 13.36
N ILE A 15 15.58 0.82 13.09
CA ILE A 15 14.72 1.72 12.31
C ILE A 15 15.32 1.84 10.92
N VAL A 16 14.59 1.35 9.92
CA VAL A 16 15.02 1.38 8.52
C VAL A 16 14.13 2.32 7.72
N LYS A 17 14.61 2.71 6.54
CA LYS A 17 13.78 3.37 5.52
C LYS A 17 12.93 2.32 4.80
N ALA A 18 11.67 2.62 4.51
CA ALA A 18 10.77 1.72 3.80
C ALA A 18 11.33 1.34 2.42
N GLY A 19 12.05 2.23 1.74
CA GLY A 19 12.72 1.90 0.47
C GLY A 19 13.71 0.74 0.56
N SER A 20 14.23 0.38 1.74
CA SER A 20 15.15 -0.74 1.91
C SER A 20 14.47 -2.11 1.98
N ILE A 21 13.15 -2.15 2.19
CA ILE A 21 12.34 -3.39 2.19
C ILE A 21 11.49 -3.52 0.91
N ILE A 22 11.61 -2.58 -0.03
CA ILE A 22 10.83 -2.55 -1.26
C ILE A 22 11.76 -2.91 -2.41
N LYS A 23 11.43 -3.98 -3.13
CA LYS A 23 12.17 -4.42 -4.34
C LYS A 23 11.88 -3.51 -5.52
N GLU A 24 10.60 -3.13 -5.69
CA GLU A 24 10.15 -2.27 -6.79
C GLU A 24 8.89 -1.49 -6.39
N MET A 25 8.68 -0.30 -6.97
CA MET A 25 7.40 0.39 -6.92
C MET A 25 6.81 0.64 -8.31
N ARG A 26 5.58 0.19 -8.51
CA ARG A 26 4.84 0.32 -9.76
C ARG A 26 3.72 1.33 -9.61
N ASN A 27 3.62 2.26 -10.57
CA ASN A 27 2.47 3.17 -10.64
C ASN A 27 1.31 2.46 -11.35
N GLY A 28 0.09 2.70 -10.89
CA GLY A 28 -1.11 2.20 -11.56
C GLY A 28 -1.38 2.93 -12.87
N VAL A 29 -2.48 2.55 -13.51
CA VAL A 29 -2.86 3.08 -14.83
C VAL A 29 -4.29 3.62 -14.81
N SER A 30 -4.50 4.79 -15.41
CA SER A 30 -5.84 5.37 -15.53
C SER A 30 -6.58 4.75 -16.71
N PRO A 31 -7.90 4.50 -16.59
CA PRO A 31 -8.74 4.21 -17.74
C PRO A 31 -8.67 5.31 -18.80
N SER A 32 -8.76 4.91 -20.06
CA SER A 32 -8.95 5.76 -21.22
C SER A 32 -10.43 6.12 -21.42
N THR A 33 -10.69 7.26 -22.05
CA THR A 33 -12.04 7.69 -22.44
C THR A 33 -12.49 7.11 -23.79
N SER A 34 -11.57 6.54 -24.57
CA SER A 34 -11.82 6.05 -25.93
C SER A 34 -11.31 4.63 -26.18
N GLY A 35 -10.95 3.90 -25.11
CA GLY A 35 -10.41 2.55 -25.18
C GLY A 35 -11.48 1.47 -25.43
N GLY A 36 -11.08 0.36 -26.05
CA GLY A 36 -11.95 -0.80 -26.30
C GLY A 36 -11.73 -1.97 -25.34
N HIS A 37 -10.63 -1.97 -24.57
CA HIS A 37 -10.30 -3.07 -23.66
C HIS A 37 -10.97 -2.88 -22.31
N PHE A 38 -11.91 -3.76 -21.99
CA PHE A 38 -12.59 -3.79 -20.70
C PHE A 38 -11.72 -4.40 -19.61
N GLU A 39 -11.68 -3.77 -18.45
CA GLU A 39 -11.05 -4.28 -17.24
C GLU A 39 -11.82 -3.86 -15.98
N LYS A 40 -11.70 -4.65 -14.92
CA LYS A 40 -12.14 -4.24 -13.59
C LYS A 40 -11.03 -3.41 -12.94
N VAL A 41 -11.35 -2.17 -12.59
CA VAL A 41 -10.39 -1.23 -12.00
C VAL A 41 -10.77 -0.96 -10.57
N LEU A 42 -9.82 -1.18 -9.63
CA LEU A 42 -10.05 -0.87 -8.22
C LEU A 42 -10.48 0.59 -8.04
N THR A 43 -11.44 0.81 -7.15
CA THR A 43 -11.72 2.15 -6.64
C THR A 43 -10.82 2.44 -5.45
N LEU A 44 -10.64 3.71 -5.10
CA LEU A 44 -9.81 4.07 -3.94
C LEU A 44 -10.35 3.48 -2.62
N SER A 45 -11.66 3.21 -2.51
CA SER A 45 -12.23 2.56 -1.32
C SER A 45 -11.72 1.14 -1.10
N ALA A 46 -11.24 0.47 -2.15
CA ALA A 46 -10.59 -0.84 -2.03
C ALA A 46 -9.39 -0.84 -1.09
N ILE A 47 -8.75 0.31 -0.89
CA ILE A 47 -7.51 0.42 -0.10
C ILE A 47 -7.57 1.44 1.05
N THR A 48 -8.63 2.25 1.12
CA THR A 48 -8.77 3.29 2.17
C THR A 48 -9.68 2.90 3.33
N GLN A 49 -10.39 1.77 3.25
CA GLN A 49 -11.33 1.31 4.29
C GLN A 49 -10.67 0.43 5.37
N GLY A 50 -9.35 0.51 5.49
CA GLY A 50 -8.57 -0.20 6.52
C GLY A 50 -8.07 -1.57 6.08
N LYS A 51 -8.83 -2.34 5.30
CA LYS A 51 -8.41 -3.60 4.69
C LYS A 51 -8.57 -3.56 3.17
N PHE A 52 -7.89 -4.45 2.46
CA PHE A 52 -8.08 -4.62 1.03
C PHE A 52 -9.49 -5.17 0.76
N ASP A 53 -10.22 -4.54 -0.15
CA ASP A 53 -11.53 -4.99 -0.62
C ASP A 53 -11.49 -5.22 -2.13
N ASP A 54 -11.50 -6.49 -2.50
CA ASP A 54 -11.37 -6.99 -3.85
C ASP A 54 -12.69 -6.93 -4.65
N LYS A 55 -13.77 -6.47 -4.01
CA LYS A 55 -15.08 -6.19 -4.60
C LYS A 55 -15.29 -4.71 -4.87
N ALA A 56 -14.44 -3.83 -4.33
CA ALA A 56 -14.49 -2.40 -4.56
C ALA A 56 -13.81 -2.03 -5.89
N TRP A 57 -14.48 -2.30 -7.00
CA TRP A 57 -14.00 -1.96 -8.34
C TRP A 57 -15.11 -1.31 -9.17
N LYS A 58 -14.71 -0.71 -10.30
CA LYS A 58 -15.58 -0.17 -11.34
C LYS A 58 -15.10 -0.62 -12.71
N GLU A 59 -15.96 -0.51 -13.70
CA GLU A 59 -15.59 -0.74 -15.09
C GLU A 59 -14.62 0.35 -15.56
N GLY A 60 -13.55 -0.07 -16.24
CA GLY A 60 -12.60 0.81 -16.88
C GLY A 60 -12.29 0.30 -18.28
N PHE A 61 -12.17 1.23 -19.22
CA PHE A 61 -11.75 0.92 -20.58
C PHE A 61 -10.33 1.42 -20.81
N PHE A 62 -9.53 0.66 -21.55
CA PHE A 62 -8.15 1.00 -21.86
C PHE A 62 -7.91 0.93 -23.37
N THR A 63 -6.99 1.77 -23.87
CA THR A 63 -6.60 1.75 -25.29
C THR A 63 -5.95 0.42 -25.66
N ASP A 64 -5.11 -0.09 -24.75
CA ASP A 64 -4.47 -1.40 -24.84
C ASP A 64 -4.74 -2.17 -23.55
N CYS A 65 -4.69 -3.50 -23.61
CA CYS A 65 -4.82 -4.35 -22.42
C CYS A 65 -3.72 -4.00 -21.40
N PRO A 66 -4.07 -3.60 -20.15
CA PRO A 66 -3.09 -3.36 -19.11
C PRO A 66 -2.22 -4.60 -18.85
N SER A 67 -0.90 -4.38 -18.77
CA SER A 67 0.09 -5.44 -18.57
C SER A 67 -0.08 -6.15 -17.22
N ALA A 68 0.57 -7.31 -17.08
CA ALA A 68 0.62 -8.07 -15.81
C ALA A 68 1.13 -7.23 -14.63
N GLU A 69 2.01 -6.26 -14.89
CA GLU A 69 2.52 -5.33 -13.87
C GLU A 69 1.47 -4.36 -13.30
N LYS A 70 0.29 -4.26 -13.92
CA LYS A 70 -0.82 -3.45 -13.40
C LYS A 70 -1.85 -4.30 -12.64
N ARG A 71 -1.59 -5.60 -12.50
CA ARG A 71 -2.45 -6.54 -11.80
C ARG A 71 -2.12 -6.62 -10.31
N ILE A 72 -3.10 -7.09 -9.55
CA ILE A 72 -2.97 -7.26 -8.11
C ILE A 72 -2.27 -8.57 -7.81
N THR A 73 -1.27 -8.51 -6.94
CA THR A 73 -0.52 -9.65 -6.41
C THR A 73 -0.56 -9.66 -4.89
N GLU A 74 -0.36 -10.82 -4.30
CA GLU A 74 -0.29 -11.01 -2.84
C GLU A 74 1.05 -10.54 -2.24
N ASP A 75 2.07 -10.31 -3.08
CA ASP A 75 3.40 -9.85 -2.65
C ASP A 75 3.53 -8.31 -2.56
N ASP A 76 2.50 -7.59 -2.99
CA ASP A 76 2.50 -6.13 -3.02
C ASP A 76 1.84 -5.50 -1.80
N PHE A 77 2.35 -4.32 -1.43
CA PHE A 77 1.67 -3.38 -0.57
C PHE A 77 1.11 -2.21 -1.40
N TYR A 78 -0.22 -2.06 -1.42
CA TYR A 78 -0.94 -1.05 -2.18
C TYR A 78 -1.14 0.22 -1.38
N ILE A 79 -0.58 1.33 -1.87
CA ILE A 79 -0.53 2.61 -1.18
C ILE A 79 -1.38 3.64 -1.94
N CYS A 80 -2.26 4.34 -1.22
CA CYS A 80 -3.06 5.43 -1.75
C CYS A 80 -2.15 6.60 -2.14
N ARG A 81 -1.93 6.77 -3.45
CA ARG A 81 -1.08 7.83 -4.00
C ARG A 81 -1.75 9.19 -3.92
N GLY A 82 -3.06 9.27 -4.13
CA GLY A 82 -3.79 10.52 -4.22
C GLY A 82 -5.19 10.44 -3.61
N ASN A 83 -5.55 11.43 -2.77
CA ASN A 83 -6.89 11.52 -2.17
C ASN A 83 -7.24 12.97 -1.81
N GLY A 84 -8.53 13.33 -1.86
CA GLY A 84 -9.02 14.63 -1.38
C GLY A 84 -8.88 14.79 0.14
N ASN A 85 -8.92 13.68 0.89
CA ASN A 85 -8.70 13.68 2.33
C ASN A 85 -7.23 13.38 2.66
N LYS A 86 -6.58 14.30 3.38
CA LYS A 86 -5.19 14.17 3.82
C LYS A 86 -4.97 12.93 4.69
N SER A 87 -5.92 12.53 5.54
CA SER A 87 -5.72 11.36 6.41
C SER A 87 -5.74 10.04 5.65
N LEU A 88 -6.31 10.02 4.43
CA LEU A 88 -6.36 8.83 3.56
C LEU A 88 -5.16 8.72 2.63
N VAL A 89 -4.46 9.83 2.33
CA VAL A 89 -3.26 9.78 1.47
C VAL A 89 -2.17 8.94 2.14
N GLY A 90 -1.50 8.09 1.36
CA GLY A 90 -0.50 7.16 1.84
C GLY A 90 -1.06 6.02 2.69
N MET A 91 -2.38 5.86 2.86
CA MET A 91 -2.92 4.62 3.43
C MET A 91 -2.43 3.41 2.65
N GLY A 92 -2.20 2.30 3.34
CA GLY A 92 -1.61 1.11 2.76
C GLY A 92 -2.35 -0.15 3.17
N VAL A 93 -2.52 -1.09 2.25
CA VAL A 93 -3.11 -2.42 2.46
C VAL A 93 -2.38 -3.45 1.59
N TYR A 94 -2.66 -4.73 1.81
CA TYR A 94 -2.15 -5.84 1.01
C TYR A 94 -3.31 -6.76 0.62
N ALA A 95 -3.19 -7.43 -0.53
CA ALA A 95 -4.17 -8.45 -0.94
C ALA A 95 -3.82 -9.80 -0.32
N LEU A 96 -4.83 -10.65 -0.10
CA LEU A 96 -4.62 -12.02 0.42
C LEU A 96 -4.28 -13.02 -0.68
N GLU A 97 -4.64 -12.69 -1.92
CA GLU A 97 -4.50 -13.57 -3.08
C GLU A 97 -4.21 -12.72 -4.33
N ASN A 98 -3.58 -13.34 -5.33
CA ASN A 98 -3.40 -12.74 -6.64
C ASN A 98 -4.76 -12.50 -7.33
N ARG A 99 -4.96 -11.30 -7.88
CA ARG A 99 -6.18 -10.94 -8.64
C ARG A 99 -5.80 -10.45 -10.03
N PRO A 100 -5.53 -11.37 -10.99
CA PRO A 100 -5.18 -11.02 -12.37
C PRO A 100 -6.33 -10.36 -13.13
N ASP A 101 -7.57 -10.50 -12.64
CA ASP A 101 -8.76 -9.86 -13.20
C ASP A 101 -8.94 -8.41 -12.74
N LEU A 102 -8.12 -7.92 -11.81
CA LEU A 102 -8.18 -6.56 -11.27
C LEU A 102 -6.96 -5.73 -11.70
N VAL A 103 -7.21 -4.46 -11.99
CA VAL A 103 -6.20 -3.45 -12.29
C VAL A 103 -6.22 -2.37 -11.21
N PHE A 104 -5.06 -1.95 -10.69
CA PHE A 104 -5.00 -0.81 -9.78
C PHE A 104 -4.85 0.53 -10.53
N PRO A 105 -5.61 1.56 -10.16
CA PRO A 105 -5.60 2.84 -10.86
C PRO A 105 -4.33 3.65 -10.57
N ASP A 106 -4.07 4.68 -11.36
CA ASP A 106 -2.93 5.62 -11.20
C ASP A 106 -2.89 6.36 -9.85
N THR A 107 -4.01 6.36 -9.13
CA THR A 107 -4.17 6.86 -7.76
C THR A 107 -3.67 5.87 -6.69
N VAL A 108 -3.12 4.73 -7.10
CA VAL A 108 -2.50 3.71 -6.27
C VAL A 108 -1.06 3.46 -6.74
N ILE A 109 -0.15 3.27 -5.78
CA ILE A 109 1.20 2.75 -6.01
C ILE A 109 1.26 1.35 -5.41
N ALA A 110 1.73 0.37 -6.17
CA ALA A 110 2.06 -0.95 -5.66
C ALA A 110 3.55 -0.97 -5.28
N ALA A 111 3.87 -1.39 -4.05
CA ALA A 111 5.23 -1.61 -3.59
C ALA A 111 5.45 -3.11 -3.43
N HIS A 112 6.29 -3.70 -4.27
CA HIS A 112 6.64 -5.11 -4.20
C HIS A 112 7.60 -5.32 -3.02
N ILE A 113 7.16 -6.06 -2.00
CA ILE A 113 7.86 -6.15 -0.73
C ILE A 113 8.90 -7.28 -0.75
N ASP A 114 10.05 -7.01 -0.14
CA ASP A 114 11.03 -8.06 0.15
C ASP A 114 10.58 -8.91 1.33
N THR A 115 9.94 -10.04 1.03
CA THR A 115 9.36 -10.96 2.02
C THR A 115 10.40 -11.61 2.94
N GLU A 116 11.68 -11.61 2.57
CA GLU A 116 12.77 -12.05 3.45
C GLU A 116 13.04 -11.05 4.60
N ARG A 117 12.62 -9.79 4.44
CA ARG A 117 12.85 -8.71 5.42
C ARG A 117 11.58 -8.23 6.10
N MET A 118 10.43 -8.37 5.44
CA MET A 118 9.19 -7.76 5.91
C MET A 118 7.96 -8.64 5.63
N VAL A 119 7.16 -8.87 6.67
CA VAL A 119 5.87 -9.59 6.58
C VAL A 119 4.73 -8.60 6.36
N LEU A 120 3.93 -8.78 5.30
CA LEU A 120 2.86 -7.86 4.91
C LEU A 120 1.82 -7.56 6.01
N PRO A 121 1.26 -8.56 6.74
CA PRO A 121 0.39 -8.29 7.88
C PRO A 121 1.03 -7.43 8.98
N TYR A 122 2.31 -7.64 9.28
CA TYR A 122 3.05 -6.80 10.22
C TYR A 122 3.22 -5.38 9.67
N LEU A 123 3.67 -5.25 8.41
CA LEU A 123 3.81 -3.97 7.70
C LEU A 123 2.50 -3.19 7.72
N TRP A 124 1.37 -3.84 7.45
CA TRP A 124 0.06 -3.21 7.47
C TRP A 124 -0.27 -2.55 8.81
N ILE A 125 -0.04 -3.22 9.94
CA ILE A 125 -0.28 -2.64 11.27
C ILE A 125 0.75 -1.57 11.61
N MET A 126 2.01 -1.76 11.24
CA MET A 126 3.09 -0.79 11.44
C MET A 126 2.82 0.49 10.63
N TRP A 127 2.32 0.38 9.41
CA TRP A 127 2.02 1.50 8.51
C TRP A 127 0.88 2.39 9.05
N GLN A 128 0.03 1.82 9.91
CA GLN A 128 -1.05 2.53 10.58
C GLN A 128 -0.63 3.20 11.89
N GLN A 129 0.62 3.05 12.34
CA GLN A 129 1.07 3.68 13.58
C GLN A 129 1.11 5.20 13.43
N PRO A 130 0.75 5.96 14.49
CA PRO A 130 0.67 7.42 14.42
C PRO A 130 1.93 8.09 13.86
N GLU A 131 3.11 7.63 14.26
CA GLU A 131 4.39 8.18 13.78
C GLU A 131 4.62 7.93 12.29
N VAL A 132 4.20 6.78 11.76
CA VAL A 132 4.29 6.49 10.32
C VAL A 132 3.26 7.29 9.53
N ARG A 133 2.02 7.38 10.04
CA ARG A 133 0.95 8.21 9.46
C ARG A 133 1.37 9.67 9.38
N LYS A 134 1.96 10.21 10.45
CA LYS A 134 2.47 11.59 10.49
C LYS A 134 3.54 11.83 9.42
N GLN A 135 4.48 10.90 9.23
CA GLN A 135 5.48 11.03 8.16
C GLN A 135 4.84 11.07 6.77
N LEU A 136 3.87 10.21 6.49
CA LEU A 136 3.16 10.15 5.21
C LEU A 136 2.36 11.44 4.95
N GLU A 137 1.61 11.91 5.95
CA GLU A 137 0.80 13.12 5.86
C GLU A 137 1.64 14.39 5.73
N SER A 138 2.79 14.47 6.40
CA SER A 138 3.75 15.57 6.26
C SER A 138 4.49 15.54 4.91
N GLY A 139 4.74 14.34 4.38
CA GLY A 139 5.35 14.14 3.07
C GLY A 139 4.41 14.42 1.89
N ALA A 140 3.10 14.38 2.11
CA ALA A 140 2.11 14.66 1.08
C ALA A 140 2.20 16.11 0.57
N ARG A 141 1.82 16.30 -0.70
CA ARG A 141 1.72 17.60 -1.36
C ARG A 141 0.32 17.79 -1.91
N THR A 142 -0.22 18.99 -1.78
CA THR A 142 -1.57 19.30 -2.24
C THR A 142 -1.51 20.00 -3.59
N THR A 143 -2.41 19.63 -4.50
CA THR A 143 -2.64 20.33 -5.76
C THR A 143 -4.12 20.30 -6.04
N ASN A 144 -4.75 21.46 -6.22
CA ASN A 144 -6.18 21.60 -6.51
C ASN A 144 -7.08 20.76 -5.56
N GLY A 145 -6.86 20.87 -4.25
CA GLY A 145 -7.65 20.17 -3.24
C GLY A 145 -7.39 18.66 -3.11
N THR A 146 -6.46 18.09 -3.89
CA THR A 146 -6.06 16.68 -3.79
C THR A 146 -4.67 16.57 -3.19
N TYR A 147 -4.53 15.78 -2.12
CA TYR A 147 -3.24 15.41 -1.54
C TYR A 147 -2.65 14.25 -2.34
N LYS A 148 -1.35 14.34 -2.63
CA LYS A 148 -0.60 13.30 -3.33
C LYS A 148 0.69 12.98 -2.62
N ILE A 149 1.08 11.72 -2.66
CA ILE A 149 2.40 11.23 -2.24
C ILE A 149 3.08 10.58 -3.45
N ASN A 150 4.42 10.58 -3.46
CA ASN A 150 5.20 9.95 -4.51
C ASN A 150 6.12 8.87 -3.93
N GLN A 151 6.71 8.07 -4.83
CA GLN A 151 7.60 6.97 -4.47
C GLN A 151 8.79 7.44 -3.61
N LYS A 152 9.38 8.62 -3.88
CA LYS A 152 10.48 9.16 -3.08
C LYS A 152 10.08 9.39 -1.63
N VAL A 153 8.91 9.96 -1.38
CA VAL A 153 8.41 10.14 -0.02
C VAL A 153 8.16 8.79 0.66
N ILE A 154 7.53 7.84 -0.05
CA ILE A 154 7.27 6.49 0.47
C ILE A 154 8.59 5.81 0.87
N SER A 155 9.62 5.86 0.02
CA SER A 155 10.92 5.24 0.30
C SER A 155 11.60 5.80 1.55
N GLU A 156 11.36 7.06 1.89
CA GLU A 156 12.02 7.74 3.02
C GLU A 156 11.30 7.57 4.36
N ILE A 157 10.11 6.95 4.37
CA ILE A 157 9.36 6.67 5.60
C ILE A 157 10.19 5.75 6.50
N LYS A 158 10.40 6.18 7.74
CA LYS A 158 11.11 5.42 8.76
C LYS A 158 10.15 4.48 9.47
N ILE A 159 10.54 3.20 9.52
CA ILE A 159 9.74 2.10 10.05
C ILE A 159 10.57 1.23 10.98
N ILE A 160 9.92 0.59 11.94
CA ILE A 160 10.54 -0.38 12.84
C ILE A 160 10.64 -1.72 12.10
N CYS A 161 11.84 -2.30 12.06
CA CYS A 161 12.13 -3.57 11.39
C CYS A 161 12.70 -4.59 12.38
N PRO A 162 11.84 -5.32 13.12
CA PRO A 162 12.25 -6.44 13.96
C PRO A 162 12.77 -7.62 13.12
N PRO A 163 13.43 -8.61 13.74
CA PRO A 163 13.73 -9.89 13.12
C PRO A 163 12.48 -10.55 12.51
N ILE A 164 12.63 -11.24 11.37
CA ILE A 164 11.51 -11.76 10.58
C ILE A 164 10.60 -12.70 11.39
N ASN A 165 11.17 -13.54 12.25
CA ASN A 165 10.44 -14.48 13.12
C ASN A 165 9.51 -13.75 14.10
N GLU A 166 9.90 -12.59 14.62
CA GLU A 166 9.02 -11.81 15.51
C GLU A 166 7.88 -11.14 14.73
N GLN A 167 8.14 -10.74 13.48
CA GLN A 167 7.10 -10.22 12.60
C GLN A 167 6.08 -11.31 12.25
N GLU A 168 6.52 -12.54 11.99
CA GLU A 168 5.67 -13.70 11.70
C GLU A 168 4.77 -14.05 12.89
N VAL A 169 5.35 -14.17 14.09
CA VAL A 169 4.57 -14.43 15.33
C VAL A 169 3.50 -13.36 15.54
N PHE A 170 3.82 -12.09 15.26
CA PHE A 170 2.84 -11.02 15.32
C PHE A 170 1.80 -11.11 14.20
N ALA A 171 2.22 -11.45 12.99
CA ALA A 171 1.34 -11.59 11.83
C ALA A 171 0.27 -12.69 12.05
N ASP A 172 0.64 -13.80 12.68
CA ASP A 172 -0.29 -14.88 13.02
C ASP A 172 -1.40 -14.43 13.98
N PHE A 173 -1.09 -13.51 14.90
CA PHE A 173 -2.09 -12.88 15.76
C PHE A 173 -3.00 -11.91 15.01
N VAL A 174 -2.49 -11.24 13.97
CA VAL A 174 -3.26 -10.27 13.16
C VAL A 174 -4.20 -10.96 12.17
N LYS A 175 -3.85 -12.17 11.72
CA LYS A 175 -4.68 -12.99 10.81
C LYS A 175 -5.88 -13.65 11.50
N GLN A 176 -5.85 -13.76 12.83
CA GLN A 176 -6.96 -14.25 13.68
C GLN A 176 -8.03 -13.18 13.87
#